data_AF-A0A443SNH8-F1
#
_entry.id   AF-A0A443SNH8-F1
#
_cell.length_a   1.000
_cell.length_b   1.000
_cell.length_c   1.000
_cell.angle_alpha   90.00
_cell.angle_beta   90.00
_cell.angle_gamma   90.00
#
_symmetry.space_group_name_H-M   'P 1'
#
loop_
_entity.id
_entity.type
_entity.pdbx_description
1 polymer ?
#
loop_
_entity_poly.entity_id
_entity_poly.type
_entity_poly.pdbx_seq_one_letter_code
_entity_poly.pdbx_strand_id
1 'polypeptide(L)'
;MSRKELIKPKAILVRMFGVLAPHSFKEDQLNGFVRNNIKAYIDEQWGDGDLWESIVAMKHESDVERETNSKVPRIANNCEKDEDIKQTVIEYVLYQLQQPHDDSQSEYRTFYTHLWDYGYTKQQLKTELYQDVVAAINSWKAKGIDIYTISSYKELTVQAMLKNTNIGDVTNVSTSAICKHLIRFLAIYRTYYCKRSEKRRLR
;
A
#
# COMPACT_ATOMS: atom_id res chain seq x y z
N MET A 1 -27.57 -27.42 -15.89
CA MET A 1 -26.17 -27.25 -15.47
C MET A 1 -26.02 -27.83 -14.07
N SER A 2 -25.24 -28.90 -13.89
CA SER A 2 -24.98 -29.42 -12.54
C SER A 2 -24.15 -28.39 -11.77
N ARG A 3 -24.62 -27.97 -10.58
CA ARG A 3 -23.81 -27.18 -9.66
C ARG A 3 -22.60 -28.04 -9.29
N LYS A 4 -21.40 -27.62 -9.66
CA LYS A 4 -20.18 -28.22 -9.11
C LYS A 4 -20.22 -28.03 -7.60
N GLU A 5 -20.18 -29.12 -6.85
CA GLU A 5 -20.01 -29.06 -5.41
C GLU A 5 -18.64 -28.44 -5.11
N LEU A 6 -18.65 -27.28 -4.46
CA LEU A 6 -17.44 -26.61 -4.04
C LEU A 6 -17.00 -27.24 -2.71
N ILE A 7 -15.82 -27.86 -2.71
CA ILE A 7 -15.17 -28.33 -1.49
C ILE A 7 -14.89 -27.11 -0.61
N LYS A 8 -15.31 -27.17 0.65
CA LYS A 8 -15.04 -26.14 1.64
C LYS A 8 -13.52 -25.92 1.76
N PRO A 9 -13.01 -24.69 1.54
CA PRO A 9 -11.59 -24.41 1.68
C PRO A 9 -11.18 -24.38 3.15
N LYS A 10 -9.88 -24.62 3.41
CA LYS A 10 -9.29 -24.40 4.75
C LYS A 10 -9.01 -22.93 5.01
N ALA A 11 -8.65 -22.18 3.96
CA ALA A 11 -8.31 -20.77 4.04
C ALA A 11 -8.77 -19.99 2.81
N ILE A 12 -8.99 -18.69 2.99
CA ILE A 12 -9.30 -17.72 1.94
C ILE A 12 -8.24 -16.61 1.98
N LEU A 13 -7.70 -16.28 0.81
CA LEU A 13 -6.82 -15.12 0.62
C LEU A 13 -7.64 -13.99 0.02
N VAL A 14 -7.64 -12.84 0.69
CA VAL A 14 -8.35 -11.62 0.26
C VAL A 14 -7.37 -10.49 0.04
N ARG A 15 -7.58 -9.69 -1.00
CA ARG A 15 -6.78 -8.46 -1.19
C ARG A 15 -7.27 -7.37 -0.25
N MET A 16 -6.40 -6.44 0.12
CA MET A 16 -6.84 -5.26 0.87
C MET A 16 -7.76 -4.37 0.02
N PHE A 17 -7.25 -3.84 -1.10
CA PHE A 17 -7.99 -2.92 -1.95
C PHE A 17 -8.75 -3.66 -3.08
N GLY A 18 -9.96 -3.18 -3.38
CA GLY A 18 -10.92 -3.76 -4.32
C GLY A 18 -11.59 -5.06 -3.84
N VAL A 19 -11.38 -5.47 -2.58
CA VAL A 19 -12.05 -6.64 -1.98
C VAL A 19 -12.51 -6.33 -0.56
N LEU A 20 -11.61 -5.90 0.33
CA LEU A 20 -11.99 -5.47 1.69
C LEU A 20 -12.35 -3.98 1.71
N ALA A 21 -11.44 -3.15 1.20
CA ALA A 21 -11.62 -1.71 1.05
C ALA A 21 -11.83 -1.36 -0.43
N PRO A 22 -12.59 -0.31 -0.77
CA PRO A 22 -12.71 0.14 -2.16
C PRO A 22 -11.40 0.74 -2.67
N HIS A 23 -11.20 0.74 -4.00
CA HIS A 23 -10.05 1.42 -4.60
C HIS A 23 -10.09 2.94 -4.36
N SER A 24 -11.29 3.53 -4.35
CA SER A 24 -11.52 4.95 -4.02
C SER A 24 -11.03 5.33 -2.63
N PHE A 25 -11.04 4.42 -1.65
CA PHE A 25 -10.47 4.71 -0.32
C PHE A 25 -8.97 5.07 -0.43
N LYS A 26 -8.21 4.35 -1.26
CA LYS A 26 -6.80 4.69 -1.52
C LYS A 26 -6.68 6.01 -2.28
N GLU A 27 -7.44 6.15 -3.36
CA GLU A 27 -7.30 7.26 -4.31
C GLU A 27 -7.76 8.61 -3.73
N ASP A 28 -8.82 8.58 -2.92
CA ASP A 28 -9.46 9.77 -2.40
C ASP A 28 -8.98 10.07 -0.98
N GLN A 29 -9.16 9.12 -0.05
CA GLN A 29 -8.93 9.37 1.37
C GLN A 29 -7.45 9.28 1.75
N LEU A 30 -6.75 8.21 1.35
CA LEU A 30 -5.32 8.06 1.70
C LEU A 30 -4.45 9.09 0.98
N ASN A 31 -4.66 9.31 -0.31
CA ASN A 31 -3.94 10.38 -1.03
C ASN A 31 -4.32 11.77 -0.52
N GLY A 32 -5.61 12.02 -0.24
CA GLY A 32 -6.06 13.28 0.34
C GLY A 32 -5.41 13.54 1.69
N PHE A 33 -5.31 12.53 2.54
CA PHE A 33 -4.62 12.61 3.82
C PHE A 33 -3.15 12.98 3.65
N VAL A 34 -2.42 12.31 2.75
CA VAL A 34 -1.01 12.63 2.49
C VAL A 34 -0.84 14.07 2.03
N ARG A 35 -1.63 14.53 1.05
CA ARG A 35 -1.57 15.92 0.55
C ARG A 35 -1.76 16.94 1.66
N ASN A 36 -2.68 16.67 2.58
CA ASN A 36 -3.04 17.62 3.63
C ASN A 36 -2.11 17.58 4.85
N ASN A 37 -1.39 16.47 5.08
CA ASN A 37 -0.64 16.25 6.31
C ASN A 37 0.87 16.09 6.14
N ILE A 38 1.38 15.99 4.91
CA ILE A 38 2.81 15.76 4.68
C ILE A 38 3.71 16.81 5.34
N LYS A 39 3.32 18.09 5.27
CA LYS A 39 4.08 19.16 5.91
C LYS A 39 4.16 18.95 7.42
N ALA A 40 3.01 18.72 8.06
CA ALA A 40 2.94 18.49 9.50
C ALA A 40 3.74 17.23 9.91
N TYR A 41 3.62 16.15 9.15
CA TYR A 41 4.39 14.92 9.37
C TYR A 41 5.90 15.18 9.33
N ILE A 42 6.41 15.84 8.28
CA ILE A 42 7.84 16.14 8.16
C ILE A 42 8.32 17.07 9.28
N ASP A 43 7.52 18.08 9.64
CA ASP A 43 7.88 19.01 10.70
C ASP A 43 7.90 18.33 12.09
N GLU A 44 6.94 17.46 12.38
CA GLU A 44 6.86 16.73 13.65
C GLU A 44 7.91 15.62 13.78
N GLN A 45 8.24 14.95 12.68
CA GLN A 45 9.25 13.88 12.64
C GLN A 45 10.66 14.42 12.32
N TRP A 46 10.85 15.74 12.25
CA TRP A 46 12.15 16.31 11.92
C TRP A 46 13.21 15.97 12.97
N GLY A 47 14.31 15.38 12.54
CA GLY A 47 15.35 14.86 13.43
C GLY A 47 15.19 13.38 13.82
N ASP A 48 14.10 12.73 13.40
CA ASP A 48 13.94 11.28 13.54
C ASP A 48 14.81 10.51 12.53
N GLY A 49 15.41 9.41 12.98
CA GLY A 49 16.30 8.58 12.18
C GLY A 49 15.58 7.88 11.02
N ASP A 50 14.38 7.36 11.26
CA ASP A 50 13.61 6.62 10.26
C ASP A 50 13.10 7.58 9.16
N LEU A 51 12.73 8.82 9.53
CA LEU A 51 12.44 9.87 8.56
C LEU A 51 13.67 10.14 7.68
N TRP A 52 14.84 10.28 8.29
CA TRP A 52 16.06 10.62 7.56
C TRP A 52 16.51 9.51 6.61
N GLU A 53 16.46 8.25 7.04
CA GLU A 53 16.70 7.10 6.16
C GLU A 53 15.76 7.10 4.96
N SER A 54 14.46 7.38 5.20
CA SER A 54 13.46 7.45 4.13
C SER A 54 13.75 8.60 3.15
N ILE A 55 14.17 9.77 3.62
CA ILE A 55 14.53 10.93 2.77
C ILE A 55 15.74 10.60 1.89
N VAL A 56 16.78 9.97 2.46
CA VAL A 56 17.98 9.57 1.70
C VAL A 56 17.63 8.54 0.62
N ALA A 57 16.80 7.56 0.96
CA ALA A 57 16.35 6.54 0.01
C ALA A 57 15.51 7.15 -1.13
N MET A 58 14.52 7.99 -0.80
CA MET A 58 13.72 8.71 -1.80
C MET A 58 14.57 9.65 -2.66
N LYS A 59 15.61 10.28 -2.09
CA LYS A 59 16.53 11.11 -2.87
C LYS A 59 17.22 10.30 -3.95
N HIS A 60 17.73 9.11 -3.61
CA HIS A 60 18.36 8.25 -4.60
C HIS A 60 17.36 7.82 -5.69
N GLU A 61 16.14 7.45 -5.31
CA GLU A 61 15.06 7.12 -6.26
C GLU A 61 14.77 8.30 -7.20
N SER A 62 14.57 9.50 -6.65
CA SER A 62 14.37 10.74 -7.42
C SER A 62 15.52 11.02 -8.40
N ASP A 63 16.77 10.89 -7.95
CA ASP A 63 17.93 11.13 -8.80
C ASP A 63 17.96 10.18 -10.02
N VAL A 64 17.66 8.88 -9.80
CA VAL A 64 17.58 7.87 -10.86
C VAL A 64 16.41 8.14 -11.82
N GLU A 65 15.22 8.44 -11.30
CA GLU A 65 14.06 8.76 -12.15
C GLU A 65 14.32 9.97 -13.05
N ARG A 66 15.05 10.97 -12.53
CA ARG A 66 15.41 12.20 -13.25
C ARG A 66 16.36 11.97 -14.42
N GLU A 67 17.12 10.88 -14.44
CA GLU A 67 17.97 10.52 -15.59
C GLU A 67 17.15 10.30 -16.87
N THR A 68 15.90 9.85 -16.72
CA THR A 68 14.99 9.55 -17.83
C THR A 68 13.85 10.56 -17.97
N ASN A 69 13.52 11.29 -16.90
CA ASN A 69 12.45 12.27 -16.89
C ASN A 69 12.82 13.51 -16.06
N SER A 70 13.25 14.58 -16.74
CA SER A 70 13.66 15.84 -16.11
C SER A 70 12.54 16.59 -15.36
N LYS A 71 11.27 16.19 -15.51
CA LYS A 71 10.13 16.78 -14.79
C LYS A 71 10.01 16.30 -13.35
N VAL A 72 10.68 15.20 -12.99
CA VAL A 72 10.66 14.66 -11.63
C VAL A 72 11.36 15.68 -10.71
N PRO A 73 10.72 16.13 -9.61
CA PRO A 73 11.35 17.05 -8.66
C PRO A 73 12.58 16.42 -8.03
N ARG A 74 13.64 17.21 -7.86
CA ARG A 74 14.83 16.79 -7.08
C ARG A 74 14.48 16.79 -5.60
N ILE A 75 15.18 15.97 -4.81
CA ILE A 75 15.29 16.15 -3.36
C ILE A 75 16.65 16.79 -3.05
N ALA A 76 16.65 17.81 -2.19
CA ALA A 76 17.86 18.56 -1.81
C ALA A 76 18.89 17.69 -1.07
N ASN A 77 20.15 18.10 -1.11
CA ASN A 77 21.23 17.45 -0.38
C ASN A 77 21.19 17.79 1.10
N ASN A 78 21.78 16.93 1.92
CA ASN A 78 21.87 17.10 3.38
C ASN A 78 22.69 18.31 3.85
N CYS A 79 23.45 18.96 2.97
CA CYS A 79 24.20 20.18 3.25
C CYS A 79 23.43 21.46 2.87
N GLU A 80 22.26 21.34 2.24
CA GLU A 80 21.34 22.45 1.99
C GLU A 80 20.55 22.78 3.27
N LYS A 81 19.81 23.90 3.27
CA LYS A 81 19.05 24.30 4.46
C LYS A 81 17.90 23.33 4.71
N ASP A 82 17.57 23.12 5.98
CA ASP A 82 16.46 22.25 6.40
C ASP A 82 15.16 22.60 5.67
N GLU A 83 14.83 23.89 5.53
CA GLU A 83 13.62 24.32 4.83
C GLU A 83 13.62 23.92 3.35
N ASP A 84 14.77 23.97 2.68
CA ASP A 84 14.91 23.57 1.28
C ASP A 84 14.77 22.05 1.13
N ILE A 85 15.32 21.27 2.07
CA ILE A 85 15.18 19.82 2.11
C ILE A 85 13.72 19.43 2.32
N LYS A 86 13.05 20.01 3.33
CA LYS A 86 11.63 19.77 3.60
C LYS A 86 10.77 20.07 2.38
N GLN A 87 10.97 21.24 1.77
CA GLN A 87 10.19 21.69 0.63
C GLN A 87 10.35 20.76 -0.57
N THR A 88 11.58 20.37 -0.90
CA THR A 88 11.85 19.46 -2.03
C THR A 88 11.34 18.04 -1.81
N VAL A 89 11.37 17.52 -0.58
CA VAL A 89 10.73 16.24 -0.23
C VAL A 89 9.21 16.32 -0.43
N ILE A 90 8.57 17.41 0.02
CA ILE A 90 7.13 17.62 -0.18
C ILE A 90 6.79 17.65 -1.67
N GLU A 91 7.56 18.40 -2.46
CA GLU A 91 7.36 18.49 -3.91
C GLU A 91 7.47 17.13 -4.59
N TYR A 92 8.50 16.34 -4.26
CA TYR A 92 8.68 15.00 -4.82
C TYR A 92 7.50 14.08 -4.47
N VAL A 93 7.06 14.06 -3.21
CA VAL A 93 5.94 13.21 -2.78
C VAL A 93 4.63 13.64 -3.44
N LEU A 94 4.36 14.94 -3.53
CA LEU A 94 3.15 15.46 -4.19
C LEU A 94 3.18 15.22 -5.70
N TYR A 95 4.34 15.24 -6.33
CA TYR A 95 4.53 14.83 -7.72
C TYR A 95 4.24 13.34 -7.90
N GLN A 96 4.81 12.50 -7.02
CA GLN A 96 4.61 11.06 -7.05
C GLN A 96 3.12 10.73 -6.88
N LEU A 97 2.39 11.37 -5.96
CA LEU A 97 0.94 11.18 -5.79
C LEU A 97 0.09 11.39 -7.06
N GLN A 98 0.63 12.07 -8.08
CA GLN A 98 -0.05 12.32 -9.36
C GLN A 98 0.33 11.30 -10.44
N GLN A 99 1.36 10.49 -10.20
CA GLN A 99 1.82 9.49 -11.15
C GLN A 99 0.93 8.23 -11.08
N PRO A 100 0.78 7.50 -12.21
CA PRO A 100 0.18 6.18 -12.17
C PRO A 100 1.11 5.22 -11.43
N HIS A 101 0.65 4.70 -10.29
CA HIS A 101 1.39 3.73 -9.51
C HIS A 101 0.92 2.32 -9.82
N ASP A 102 1.86 1.40 -10.02
CA ASP A 102 1.59 -0.02 -9.92
C ASP A 102 1.84 -0.52 -8.48
N ASP A 103 1.66 -1.82 -8.26
CA ASP A 103 1.87 -2.44 -6.94
C ASP A 103 3.35 -2.80 -6.66
N SER A 104 4.30 -2.32 -7.47
CA SER A 104 5.74 -2.55 -7.25
C SER A 104 6.22 -1.82 -6.00
N GLN A 105 7.28 -2.33 -5.35
CA GLN A 105 7.87 -1.67 -4.18
C GLN A 105 8.83 -0.57 -4.63
N SER A 106 8.79 0.56 -3.93
CA SER A 106 9.69 1.70 -4.15
C SER A 106 9.91 2.46 -2.82
N GLU A 107 10.92 3.33 -2.75
CA GLU A 107 11.23 4.08 -1.51
C GLU A 107 10.16 5.14 -1.25
N TYR A 108 9.64 5.78 -2.29
CA TYR A 108 8.45 6.61 -2.22
C TYR A 108 7.27 5.85 -1.58
N ARG A 109 6.99 4.61 -2.00
CA ARG A 109 5.88 3.83 -1.41
C ARG A 109 6.12 3.50 0.06
N THR A 110 7.37 3.25 0.45
CA THR A 110 7.73 3.06 1.86
C THR A 110 7.42 4.32 2.68
N PHE A 111 7.89 5.49 2.23
CA PHE A 111 7.61 6.77 2.88
C PHE A 111 6.10 7.07 2.93
N TYR A 112 5.39 6.81 1.82
CA TYR A 112 3.95 6.97 1.71
C TYR A 112 3.18 6.14 2.76
N THR A 113 3.64 4.92 3.07
CA THR A 113 3.06 4.13 4.17
C THR A 113 3.35 4.68 5.56
N HIS A 114 4.50 5.33 5.78
CA HIS A 114 4.79 5.96 7.08
C HIS A 114 3.80 7.09 7.39
N LEU A 115 3.40 7.87 6.38
CA LEU A 115 2.35 8.87 6.52
C LEU A 115 0.99 8.25 6.90
N TRP A 116 0.66 7.07 6.37
CA TRP A 116 -0.56 6.36 6.79
C TRP A 116 -0.47 5.92 8.23
N ASP A 117 0.65 5.33 8.62
CA ASP A 117 0.88 4.86 9.99
C ASP A 117 0.83 6.04 10.99
N TYR A 118 1.37 7.20 10.60
CA TYR A 118 1.21 8.47 11.31
C TYR A 118 -0.27 8.85 11.47
N GLY A 119 -1.05 8.82 10.39
CA GLY A 119 -2.48 9.14 10.41
C GLY A 119 -3.30 8.18 11.29
N TYR A 120 -3.01 6.88 11.26
CA TYR A 120 -3.66 5.91 12.15
C TYR A 120 -3.27 6.10 13.60
N THR A 121 -1.99 6.36 13.89
CA THR A 121 -1.50 6.62 15.25
C THR A 121 -2.16 7.86 15.86
N LYS A 122 -2.36 8.91 15.05
CA LYS A 122 -3.06 10.14 15.43
C LYS A 122 -4.59 10.03 15.38
N GLN A 123 -5.14 8.87 15.03
CA GLN A 123 -6.58 8.63 14.83
C GLN A 123 -7.22 9.58 13.80
N GLN A 124 -6.44 10.07 12.85
CA GLN A 124 -6.90 10.94 11.76
C GLN A 124 -7.30 10.14 10.51
N LEU A 125 -6.91 8.87 10.44
CA LEU A 125 -7.31 7.93 9.40
C LEU A 125 -8.21 6.83 9.96
N LYS A 126 -9.22 6.47 9.16
CA LYS A 126 -10.12 5.35 9.41
C LYS A 126 -10.31 4.60 8.09
N THR A 127 -9.95 3.32 8.05
CA THR A 127 -10.09 2.48 6.87
C THR A 127 -11.56 2.28 6.52
N GLU A 128 -11.94 2.66 5.31
CA GLU A 128 -13.26 2.34 4.78
C GLU A 128 -13.28 0.90 4.26
N LEU A 129 -14.14 0.07 4.84
CA LEU A 129 -14.45 -1.28 4.33
C LEU A 129 -15.86 -1.33 3.74
N TYR A 130 -16.07 -2.23 2.78
CA TYR A 130 -17.41 -2.54 2.30
C TYR A 130 -18.29 -3.09 3.42
N GLN A 131 -19.59 -2.77 3.39
CA GLN A 131 -20.53 -3.09 4.46
C GLN A 131 -20.70 -4.60 4.69
N ASP A 132 -20.55 -5.43 3.65
CA ASP A 132 -20.72 -6.87 3.70
C ASP A 132 -19.48 -7.63 4.21
N VAL A 133 -18.32 -6.96 4.30
CA VAL A 133 -17.04 -7.58 4.65
C VAL A 133 -17.07 -8.25 6.01
N VAL A 134 -17.59 -7.58 7.04
CA VAL A 134 -17.66 -8.15 8.40
C VAL A 134 -18.58 -9.37 8.46
N ALA A 135 -19.73 -9.30 7.81
CA ALA A 135 -20.66 -10.42 7.78
C ALA A 135 -20.04 -11.64 7.06
N ALA A 136 -19.33 -11.41 5.96
CA ALA A 136 -18.63 -12.46 5.22
C ALA A 136 -17.50 -13.09 6.06
N ILE A 137 -16.63 -12.26 6.66
CA ILE A 137 -15.52 -12.70 7.50
C ILE A 137 -16.02 -13.56 8.67
N ASN A 138 -17.05 -13.09 9.38
CA ASN A 138 -17.61 -13.80 10.53
C ASN A 138 -18.23 -15.14 10.09
N SER A 139 -18.94 -15.16 8.97
CA SER A 139 -19.54 -16.39 8.41
C SER A 139 -18.48 -17.44 8.04
N TRP A 140 -17.36 -17.02 7.43
CA TRP A 140 -16.28 -17.93 7.07
C TRP A 140 -15.53 -18.44 8.31
N LYS A 141 -15.24 -17.58 9.28
CA LYS A 141 -14.59 -17.97 10.54
C LYS A 141 -15.46 -18.93 11.36
N ALA A 142 -16.78 -18.71 11.44
CA ALA A 142 -17.72 -19.62 12.09
C ALA A 142 -17.76 -21.01 11.44
N LYS A 143 -17.43 -21.08 10.15
CA LYS A 143 -17.24 -22.35 9.43
C LYS A 143 -15.84 -22.93 9.64
N GLY A 144 -14.96 -22.35 10.45
CA GLY A 144 -13.58 -22.81 10.61
C GLY A 144 -12.74 -22.64 9.35
N ILE A 145 -12.95 -21.55 8.61
CA ILE A 145 -12.15 -21.14 7.46
C ILE A 145 -11.24 -20.00 7.90
N ASP A 146 -9.93 -20.16 7.70
CA ASP A 146 -8.96 -19.09 7.96
C ASP A 146 -9.04 -18.01 6.89
N ILE A 147 -8.77 -16.77 7.27
CA ILE A 147 -8.82 -15.62 6.34
C ILE A 147 -7.52 -14.86 6.48
N TYR A 148 -6.88 -14.63 5.35
CA TYR A 148 -5.60 -13.97 5.25
C TYR A 148 -5.66 -12.82 4.26
N THR A 149 -5.09 -11.67 4.64
CA THR A 149 -4.92 -10.56 3.70
C THR A 149 -3.62 -10.71 2.91
N ILE A 150 -3.70 -10.47 1.60
CA ILE A 150 -2.55 -10.31 0.70
C ILE A 150 -2.47 -8.86 0.22
N SER A 151 -1.29 -8.27 0.38
CA SER A 151 -1.06 -6.84 0.20
C SER A 151 0.39 -6.56 -0.16
N SER A 152 0.68 -5.60 -1.03
CA SER A 152 2.06 -5.15 -1.26
C SER A 152 2.56 -4.18 -0.18
N TYR A 153 1.80 -3.89 0.87
CA TYR A 153 2.22 -2.99 1.95
C TYR A 153 2.88 -3.76 3.11
N LYS A 154 3.62 -3.05 3.97
CA LYS A 154 4.22 -3.61 5.19
C LYS A 154 3.12 -4.22 6.07
N GLU A 155 3.46 -5.32 6.75
CA GLU A 155 2.50 -6.05 7.59
C GLU A 155 1.89 -5.16 8.68
N LEU A 156 2.72 -4.39 9.38
CA LEU A 156 2.27 -3.47 10.43
C LEU A 156 1.28 -2.42 9.91
N THR A 157 1.53 -1.85 8.73
CA THR A 157 0.61 -0.91 8.09
C THR A 157 -0.73 -1.57 7.78
N VAL A 158 -0.74 -2.80 7.25
CA VAL A 158 -1.99 -3.53 6.99
C VAL A 158 -2.72 -3.85 8.30
N GLN A 159 -2.01 -4.21 9.37
CA GLN A 159 -2.60 -4.41 10.68
C GLN A 159 -3.23 -3.11 11.21
N ALA A 160 -2.55 -1.97 11.07
CA ALA A 160 -3.08 -0.67 11.45
C ALA A 160 -4.36 -0.32 10.68
N MET A 161 -4.41 -0.61 9.37
CA MET A 161 -5.61 -0.45 8.56
C MET A 161 -6.77 -1.32 9.07
N LEU A 162 -6.54 -2.63 9.26
CA LEU A 162 -7.57 -3.57 9.72
C LEU A 162 -8.03 -3.32 11.15
N LYS A 163 -7.18 -2.75 12.00
CA LYS A 163 -7.52 -2.37 13.37
C LYS A 163 -8.42 -1.12 13.41
N ASN A 164 -8.17 -0.17 12.51
CA ASN A 164 -8.80 1.15 12.52
C ASN A 164 -9.78 1.31 11.36
N THR A 165 -10.90 0.57 11.36
CA THR A 165 -11.89 0.63 10.26
C THR A 165 -13.17 1.34 10.64
N ASN A 166 -13.96 1.76 9.63
CA ASN A 166 -15.31 2.34 9.76
C ASN A 166 -16.27 1.46 10.58
N ILE A 167 -16.01 0.16 10.65
CA ILE A 167 -16.83 -0.87 11.31
C ILE A 167 -16.15 -1.51 12.53
N GLY A 168 -15.06 -0.92 13.03
CA GLY A 168 -14.33 -1.37 14.21
C GLY A 168 -13.08 -2.18 13.89
N ASP A 169 -12.58 -2.94 14.86
CA ASP A 169 -11.39 -3.77 14.70
C ASP A 169 -11.74 -5.08 13.98
N VAL A 170 -11.10 -5.33 12.82
CA VAL A 170 -11.25 -6.55 12.03
C VAL A 170 -9.92 -7.30 11.86
N THR A 171 -9.00 -7.17 12.82
CA THR A 171 -7.74 -7.93 12.88
C THR A 171 -7.93 -9.44 13.08
N ASN A 172 -9.18 -9.90 13.24
CA ASN A 172 -9.55 -11.31 13.11
C ASN A 172 -9.28 -11.88 11.70
N VAL A 173 -9.11 -11.00 10.70
CA VAL A 173 -8.43 -11.31 9.45
C VAL A 173 -6.93 -11.22 9.68
N SER A 174 -6.25 -12.37 9.63
CA SER A 174 -4.82 -12.43 9.85
C SER A 174 -4.07 -11.74 8.70
N THR A 175 -3.08 -10.91 9.03
CA THR A 175 -2.10 -10.49 8.03
C THR A 175 -1.20 -11.67 7.72
N SER A 176 -1.03 -11.96 6.44
CA SER A 176 -0.07 -12.98 6.05
C SER A 176 1.24 -12.29 5.69
N ALA A 177 2.35 -12.67 6.36
CA ALA A 177 3.71 -12.30 5.98
C ALA A 177 4.15 -12.90 4.62
N ILE A 178 3.20 -13.45 3.87
CA ILE A 178 3.38 -14.23 2.65
C ILE A 178 3.96 -13.38 1.50
N CYS A 179 4.03 -12.05 1.65
CA CYS A 179 4.50 -11.13 0.61
C CYS A 179 5.94 -11.41 0.14
N LYS A 180 6.87 -11.89 0.99
CA LYS A 180 8.24 -12.19 0.52
C LYS A 180 8.32 -13.43 -0.39
N HIS A 181 7.43 -14.42 -0.22
CA HIS A 181 7.46 -15.68 -0.99
C HIS A 181 6.43 -15.72 -2.12
N LEU A 182 5.28 -15.04 -1.99
CA LEU A 182 4.25 -15.04 -3.02
C LEU A 182 4.51 -14.06 -4.16
N ILE A 183 5.32 -13.02 -3.97
CA ILE A 183 5.77 -12.17 -5.10
C ILE A 183 6.50 -13.02 -6.15
N ARG A 184 7.31 -14.02 -5.72
CA ARG A 184 7.90 -15.00 -6.65
C ARG A 184 6.83 -15.88 -7.32
N PHE A 185 5.79 -16.28 -6.60
CA PHE A 185 4.71 -17.12 -7.15
C PHE A 185 3.79 -16.35 -8.12
N LEU A 186 3.50 -15.08 -7.86
CA LEU A 186 2.71 -14.20 -8.73
C LEU A 186 3.53 -13.73 -9.94
N ALA A 187 4.84 -13.51 -9.81
CA ALA A 187 5.72 -13.25 -10.95
C ALA A 187 5.74 -14.44 -11.94
N ILE A 188 5.76 -15.67 -11.42
CA ILE A 188 5.59 -16.90 -12.21
C ILE A 188 4.20 -16.94 -12.86
N TYR A 189 3.14 -16.57 -12.13
CA TYR A 189 1.77 -16.56 -12.67
C TYR A 189 1.57 -15.52 -13.79
N ARG A 190 2.17 -14.34 -13.66
CA ARG A 190 2.10 -13.25 -14.66
C ARG A 190 2.85 -13.62 -15.94
N THR A 191 4.04 -14.25 -15.85
CA THR A 191 4.75 -14.80 -17.01
C THR A 191 4.00 -15.96 -17.66
N TYR A 192 3.35 -16.82 -16.87
CA TYR A 192 2.59 -17.96 -17.39
C TYR A 192 1.33 -17.53 -18.15
N TYR A 193 0.60 -16.52 -17.67
CA TYR A 193 -0.57 -15.99 -18.36
C TYR A 193 -0.21 -15.15 -19.59
N CYS A 194 0.86 -14.34 -19.54
CA CYS A 194 1.31 -13.54 -20.69
C CYS A 194 1.76 -14.43 -21.87
N LYS A 195 2.50 -15.51 -21.59
CA LYS A 195 2.87 -16.51 -22.62
C LYS A 195 1.67 -17.27 -23.19
N ARG A 196 0.59 -17.42 -22.41
CA ARG A 196 -0.63 -18.12 -22.85
C ARG A 196 -1.55 -17.24 -23.70
N SER A 197 -1.57 -15.92 -23.47
CA SER A 197 -2.29 -14.98 -24.33
C SER A 197 -1.61 -14.78 -25.70
N GLU A 198 -0.28 -14.80 -25.75
CA GLU A 198 0.47 -14.72 -27.02
C GLU A 198 0.25 -15.96 -27.90
N LYS A 199 0.26 -17.17 -27.31
CA LYS A 199 -0.04 -18.42 -28.05
C LYS A 199 -1.48 -18.51 -28.59
N ARG A 200 -2.42 -17.70 -28.08
CA ARG A 200 -3.79 -17.63 -28.60
C ARG A 200 -3.98 -16.58 -29.70
N ARG A 201 -3.07 -15.61 -29.83
CA ARG A 201 -3.07 -14.64 -30.95
C ARG A 201 -2.37 -15.16 -32.21
N LEU A 202 -1.57 -16.23 -32.08
CA LEU A 202 -0.83 -16.87 -33.18
C LEU A 202 -1.53 -18.13 -33.73
N ARG A 203 -2.85 -18.25 -33.54
CA ARG A 203 -3.69 -19.31 -34.11
C ARG A 203 -4.89 -18.72 -34.81
#